data_AF-A0A942P7G5-F1
#
_entry.id   AF-A0A942P7G5-F1
#
_cell.length_a   1.000
_cell.length_b   1.000
_cell.length_c   1.000
_cell.angle_alpha   90.00
_cell.angle_beta   90.00
_cell.angle_gamma   90.00
#
_symmetry.space_group_name_H-M   'P 1'
#
loop_
_entity.id
_entity.type
_entity.pdbx_description
1 polymer ?
#
loop_
_entity_poly.entity_id
_entity_poly.type
_entity_poly.pdbx_seq_one_letter_code
_entity_poly.pdbx_strand_id
1 'polypeptide(L)'
;MPALSTTRSLRNPAKSPTRCRNHKKAKTTAGSHGHAPYDFLNQSFAAVSHFDGCKRAKTPTVEKQFFASLNQFSNKYKLITITASSNTFPYCLLSAFEQAKKELSKSNPQTSLIITQNKGETMLATVEEIGISYTLYYVSLNALDWLHQRGEKKTFFLMLSIYSYLYNVIRMSLPSGNDFLTGCYDAIADWLENSECEYEPQEWKENKALITAMRRKQPILEGTVRAPIHLYAFEQRVKDYQPLEKNEEEFLGIAKRFLSLYVHYPQRNFFDNIYTEHLEEPEDERAYPDQYFSFFWDDNSWLHDCLMEYINSDLQERCVFEQPAVVEYFHSNGSTSNSNLNFEKLLLQSLSDLSTITYKLTA
;
A
#
# COMPACT_ATOMS: atom_id res chain seq x y z
N MET A 1 0.07 34.28 -9.17
CA MET A 1 -1.01 35.18 -9.66
C MET A 1 -2.00 35.40 -8.52
N PRO A 2 -1.94 36.52 -7.76
CA PRO A 2 -2.91 36.86 -6.73
C PRO A 2 -4.04 37.75 -7.29
N ALA A 3 -5.28 37.47 -6.90
CA ALA A 3 -6.46 38.23 -7.28
C ALA A 3 -6.74 39.38 -6.28
N LEU A 4 -6.68 40.61 -6.81
CA LEU A 4 -7.65 41.72 -6.75
C LEU A 4 -8.72 41.67 -5.64
N SER A 5 -9.25 42.77 -5.11
CA SER A 5 -8.92 44.20 -5.03
C SER A 5 -9.97 44.78 -4.07
N THR A 6 -9.53 45.63 -3.17
CA THR A 6 -10.29 46.44 -2.21
C THR A 6 -11.30 47.36 -2.87
N THR A 7 -12.48 47.55 -2.27
CA THR A 7 -13.09 48.89 -2.09
C THR A 7 -14.15 48.86 -0.98
N ARG A 8 -13.86 49.56 0.14
CA ARG A 8 -14.83 49.89 1.19
C ARG A 8 -15.47 51.25 0.87
N SER A 9 -16.80 51.30 0.85
CA SER A 9 -17.56 52.55 0.81
C SER A 9 -17.89 53.00 2.24
N LEU A 10 -17.44 54.22 2.59
CA LEU A 10 -17.68 54.92 3.85
C LEU A 10 -19.10 55.49 3.87
N ARG A 11 -19.93 55.12 4.86
CA ARG A 11 -21.25 55.71 5.08
C ARG A 11 -21.15 56.97 5.97
N ASN A 12 -21.81 58.04 5.55
CA ASN A 12 -21.98 59.28 6.30
C ASN A 12 -22.84 59.09 7.56
N PRO A 13 -22.56 59.80 8.67
CA PRO A 13 -23.38 59.74 9.88
C PRO A 13 -24.71 60.49 9.70
N ALA A 14 -25.80 59.88 10.14
CA ALA A 14 -27.14 60.47 10.13
C ALA A 14 -27.28 61.54 11.23
N LYS A 15 -27.87 62.69 10.87
CA LYS A 15 -28.22 63.79 11.79
C LYS A 15 -29.40 63.39 12.69
N SER A 16 -29.33 63.76 13.97
CA SER A 16 -30.41 63.59 14.95
C SER A 16 -31.47 64.71 14.84
N PRO A 17 -32.78 64.40 14.87
CA PRO A 17 -33.80 65.38 15.20
C PRO A 17 -34.22 65.32 16.68
N THR A 18 -34.66 66.46 17.18
CA THR A 18 -34.79 66.84 18.59
C THR A 18 -36.19 66.58 19.19
N ARG A 19 -36.20 66.11 20.45
CA ARG A 19 -37.18 66.24 21.57
C ARG A 19 -38.71 65.99 21.46
N CYS A 20 -39.12 65.07 22.36
CA CYS A 20 -40.14 65.16 23.44
C CYS A 20 -41.66 64.90 23.23
N ARG A 21 -42.07 63.80 23.90
CA ARG A 21 -43.19 63.60 24.86
C ARG A 21 -44.65 63.33 24.37
N ASN A 22 -45.08 62.12 24.76
CA ASN A 22 -46.27 61.76 25.56
C ASN A 22 -47.39 60.91 24.93
N HIS A 23 -47.53 59.72 25.54
CA HIS A 23 -48.73 58.93 25.86
C HIS A 23 -49.68 58.44 24.74
N LYS A 24 -49.62 57.11 24.51
CA LYS A 24 -50.75 56.18 24.73
C LYS A 24 -50.23 54.74 24.65
N LYS A 25 -50.60 53.90 25.63
CA LYS A 25 -50.34 52.45 25.61
C LYS A 25 -51.05 51.84 24.39
N ALA A 26 -50.28 51.48 23.36
CA ALA A 26 -50.76 50.62 22.29
C ALA A 26 -50.45 49.16 22.66
N LYS A 27 -51.46 48.30 22.48
CA LYS A 27 -51.40 46.86 22.72
C LYS A 27 -50.19 46.24 22.01
N THR A 28 -49.46 45.39 22.71
CA THR A 28 -48.43 44.52 22.11
C THR A 28 -49.14 43.58 21.12
N THR A 29 -49.17 43.95 19.85
CA THR A 29 -49.39 42.98 18.77
C THR A 29 -48.18 42.05 18.81
N ALA A 30 -48.42 40.78 19.16
CA ALA A 30 -47.45 39.72 18.97
C ALA A 30 -47.11 39.68 17.48
N GLY A 31 -45.96 40.27 17.11
CA GLY A 31 -45.38 40.06 15.79
C GLY A 31 -45.11 38.58 15.64
N SER A 32 -45.44 38.03 14.47
CA SER A 32 -44.93 36.73 14.06
C SER A 32 -43.42 36.71 14.32
N HIS A 33 -42.95 35.68 15.02
CA HIS A 33 -41.52 35.47 15.23
C HIS A 33 -40.87 35.54 13.84
N GLY A 34 -39.95 36.49 13.67
CA GLY A 34 -39.27 36.69 12.41
C GLY A 34 -38.71 35.36 11.93
N HIS A 35 -38.97 35.04 10.66
CA HIS A 35 -38.33 33.92 9.98
C HIS A 35 -36.82 34.02 10.22
N ALA A 36 -36.26 33.12 11.03
CA ALA A 36 -34.83 32.95 11.17
C ALA A 36 -34.33 32.30 9.87
N PRO A 37 -33.74 33.05 8.92
CA PRO A 37 -33.37 32.51 7.61
C PRO A 37 -32.20 31.52 7.69
N TYR A 38 -31.55 31.45 8.85
CA TYR A 38 -30.27 30.77 9.08
C TYR A 38 -30.39 29.60 10.06
N ASP A 39 -31.58 29.24 10.54
CA ASP A 39 -31.74 28.15 11.51
C ASP A 39 -31.36 26.78 10.91
N PHE A 40 -31.46 26.62 9.59
CA PHE A 40 -31.01 25.40 8.91
C PHE A 40 -29.48 25.25 8.92
N LEU A 41 -28.72 26.36 9.02
CA LEU A 41 -27.24 26.32 9.06
C LEU A 41 -26.70 26.00 10.45
N ASN A 42 -27.53 26.09 11.49
CA ASN A 42 -27.20 25.70 12.86
C ASN A 42 -27.61 24.26 13.18
N GLN A 43 -28.22 23.54 12.23
CA GLN A 43 -28.54 22.13 12.40
C GLN A 43 -27.37 21.28 11.93
N SER A 44 -26.69 20.61 12.86
CA SER A 44 -25.81 19.50 12.54
C SER A 44 -26.67 18.26 12.32
N PHE A 45 -26.76 17.80 11.07
CA PHE A 45 -27.33 16.49 10.79
C PHE A 45 -26.33 15.42 11.24
N ALA A 46 -26.82 14.37 11.89
CA ALA A 46 -26.01 13.17 12.07
C ALA A 46 -25.62 12.66 10.68
N ALA A 47 -24.36 12.23 10.52
CA ALA A 47 -23.88 11.70 9.25
C ALA A 47 -24.83 10.60 8.78
N VAL A 48 -25.25 10.67 7.52
CA VAL A 48 -26.02 9.60 6.89
C VAL A 48 -25.09 8.41 6.76
N SER A 49 -25.16 7.49 7.72
CA SER A 49 -24.33 6.29 7.71
C SER A 49 -25.00 5.21 6.88
N HIS A 50 -24.42 4.92 5.70
CA HIS A 50 -24.68 3.65 5.02
C HIS A 50 -23.90 2.56 5.78
N PHE A 51 -24.53 1.92 6.76
CA PHE A 51 -23.98 0.72 7.38
C PHE A 51 -24.17 -0.46 6.40
N ASP A 52 -23.31 -0.55 5.38
CA ASP A 52 -23.35 -1.62 4.37
C ASP A 52 -22.92 -2.99 4.93
N GLY A 53 -22.28 -3.00 6.10
CA GLY A 53 -21.67 -4.18 6.72
C GLY A 53 -22.63 -5.28 7.17
N CYS A 54 -23.95 -5.16 7.01
CA CYS A 54 -24.92 -6.16 7.48
C CYS A 54 -26.16 -6.28 6.59
N LYS A 55 -26.00 -6.62 5.29
CA LYS A 55 -27.15 -6.94 4.41
C LYS A 55 -27.93 -8.22 4.83
N ARG A 56 -27.47 -8.98 5.85
CA ARG A 56 -28.07 -10.27 6.26
C ARG A 56 -28.25 -10.52 7.77
N ALA A 57 -27.77 -9.66 8.66
CA ALA A 57 -27.79 -9.94 10.10
C ALA A 57 -28.94 -9.22 10.84
N LYS A 58 -29.55 -9.90 11.82
CA LYS A 58 -30.54 -9.28 12.72
C LYS A 58 -29.85 -8.19 13.55
N THR A 59 -30.30 -6.95 13.42
CA THR A 59 -29.77 -5.73 14.03
C THR A 59 -29.29 -5.87 15.50
N PRO A 60 -30.05 -6.53 16.41
CA PRO A 60 -29.64 -6.68 17.82
C PRO A 60 -28.43 -7.61 18.03
N THR A 61 -28.20 -8.54 17.09
CA THR A 61 -27.10 -9.51 17.19
C THR A 61 -25.77 -8.84 16.86
N VAL A 62 -25.77 -7.98 15.84
CA VAL A 62 -24.61 -7.19 15.39
C VAL A 62 -24.14 -6.25 16.48
N GLU A 63 -25.06 -5.49 17.07
CA GLU A 63 -24.76 -4.56 18.16
C GLU A 63 -24.14 -5.30 19.37
N LYS A 64 -24.74 -6.43 19.76
CA LYS A 64 -24.22 -7.25 20.87
C LYS A 64 -22.82 -7.81 20.59
N GLN A 65 -22.58 -8.33 19.38
CA GLN A 65 -21.27 -8.87 18.98
C GLN A 65 -20.21 -7.78 18.96
N PHE A 66 -20.53 -6.61 18.40
CA PHE A 66 -19.66 -5.45 18.40
C PHE A 66 -19.25 -5.02 19.82
N PHE A 67 -20.21 -4.84 20.74
CA PHE A 67 -19.87 -4.41 22.11
C PHE A 67 -19.11 -5.48 22.89
N ALA A 68 -19.36 -6.77 22.64
CA ALA A 68 -18.56 -7.84 23.21
C ALA A 68 -17.10 -7.75 22.73
N SER A 69 -16.90 -7.52 21.43
CA SER A 69 -15.59 -7.30 20.82
C SER A 69 -14.89 -6.05 21.36
N LEU A 70 -15.62 -4.94 21.49
CA LEU A 70 -15.13 -3.68 22.06
C LEU A 70 -14.64 -3.83 23.50
N ASN A 71 -15.30 -4.66 24.31
CA ASN A 71 -14.84 -4.94 25.66
C ASN A 71 -13.48 -5.68 25.65
N GLN A 72 -13.30 -6.67 24.78
CA GLN A 72 -12.02 -7.39 24.67
C GLN A 72 -10.90 -6.47 24.17
N PHE A 73 -11.19 -5.66 23.15
CA PHE A 73 -10.28 -4.65 22.64
C PHE A 73 -9.87 -3.65 23.75
N SER A 74 -10.85 -3.09 24.47
CA SER A 74 -10.62 -2.12 25.55
C SER A 74 -9.79 -2.71 26.69
N ASN A 75 -10.04 -3.98 27.04
CA ASN A 75 -9.26 -4.70 28.04
C ASN A 75 -7.80 -4.88 27.62
N LYS A 76 -7.56 -5.27 26.36
CA LYS A 76 -6.20 -5.49 25.83
C LYS A 76 -5.38 -4.20 25.82
N TYR A 77 -5.94 -3.14 25.26
CA TYR A 77 -5.26 -1.85 25.14
C TYR A 77 -5.37 -0.97 26.40
N LYS A 78 -6.03 -1.47 27.46
CA LYS A 78 -6.25 -0.77 28.74
C LYS A 78 -6.86 0.63 28.54
N LEU A 79 -7.82 0.72 27.63
CA LEU A 79 -8.46 1.99 27.28
C LEU A 79 -9.36 2.50 28.40
N ILE A 80 -9.49 3.83 28.49
CA ILE A 80 -10.51 4.46 29.34
C ILE A 80 -11.88 4.03 28.82
N THR A 81 -12.83 3.76 29.73
CA THR A 81 -14.16 3.24 29.43
C THR A 81 -14.82 3.97 28.26
N ILE A 82 -14.95 3.27 27.13
CA ILE A 82 -15.66 3.79 25.95
C ILE A 82 -17.14 3.76 26.29
N THR A 83 -17.75 4.93 26.38
CA THR A 83 -19.15 5.04 26.81
C THR A 83 -20.05 4.85 25.60
N ALA A 84 -20.90 3.81 25.63
CA ALA A 84 -21.94 3.65 24.64
C ALA A 84 -22.86 4.89 24.67
N SER A 85 -22.98 5.57 23.54
CA SER A 85 -23.93 6.68 23.40
C SER A 85 -25.35 6.20 23.69
N SER A 86 -26.20 7.05 24.26
CA SER A 86 -27.63 6.78 24.45
C SER A 86 -28.42 6.69 23.13
N ASN A 87 -27.76 6.91 21.99
CA ASN A 87 -28.35 6.85 20.67
C ASN A 87 -28.72 5.41 20.29
N THR A 88 -29.70 5.25 19.40
CA THR A 88 -30.06 3.94 18.85
C THR A 88 -29.09 3.50 17.76
N PHE A 89 -29.07 2.20 17.47
CA PHE A 89 -28.38 1.64 16.31
C PHE A 89 -28.69 2.42 15.01
N PRO A 90 -27.71 2.66 14.12
CA PRO A 90 -26.29 2.29 14.20
C PRO A 90 -25.42 3.32 14.94
N TYR A 91 -25.97 4.44 15.41
CA TYR A 91 -25.20 5.56 15.92
C TYR A 91 -24.46 5.26 17.24
N CYS A 92 -25.00 4.38 18.09
CA CYS A 92 -24.30 3.92 19.30
C CYS A 92 -22.95 3.26 18.95
N LEU A 93 -22.94 2.42 17.91
CA LEU A 93 -21.79 1.66 17.45
C LEU A 93 -20.76 2.59 16.79
N LEU A 94 -21.20 3.48 15.90
CA LEU A 94 -20.31 4.45 15.24
C LEU A 94 -19.61 5.36 16.24
N SER A 95 -20.35 5.91 17.22
CA SER A 95 -19.76 6.77 18.24
C SER A 95 -18.75 6.03 19.12
N ALA A 96 -19.04 4.78 19.49
CA ALA A 96 -18.12 3.95 20.26
C ALA A 96 -16.87 3.58 19.44
N PHE A 97 -17.03 3.26 18.15
CA PHE A 97 -15.94 2.96 17.24
C PHE A 97 -15.01 4.17 17.01
N GLU A 98 -15.56 5.36 16.80
CA GLU A 98 -14.77 6.59 16.65
C GLU A 98 -13.96 6.91 17.91
N GLN A 99 -14.56 6.72 19.10
CA GLN A 99 -13.86 6.87 20.36
C GLN A 99 -12.72 5.85 20.47
N ALA A 100 -12.99 4.57 20.17
CA ALA A 100 -12.01 3.50 20.18
C ALA A 100 -10.82 3.81 19.25
N LYS A 101 -11.10 4.25 18.02
CA LYS A 101 -10.10 4.61 17.01
C LYS A 101 -9.24 5.78 17.47
N LYS A 102 -9.85 6.83 18.06
CA LYS A 102 -9.13 7.99 18.61
C LYS A 102 -8.22 7.60 19.77
N GLU A 103 -8.68 6.74 20.69
CA GLU A 103 -7.85 6.28 21.79
C GLU A 103 -6.69 5.40 21.30
N LEU A 104 -6.95 4.48 20.35
CA LEU A 104 -5.89 3.66 19.76
C LEU A 104 -4.81 4.50 19.09
N SER A 105 -5.20 5.52 18.32
CA SER A 105 -4.22 6.39 17.63
C SER A 105 -3.27 7.14 18.57
N LYS A 106 -3.64 7.33 19.84
CA LYS A 106 -2.78 7.97 20.84
C LYS A 106 -1.67 7.04 21.33
N SER A 107 -1.98 5.75 21.52
CA SER A 107 -1.03 4.76 22.04
C SER A 107 -0.28 4.02 20.94
N ASN A 108 -0.92 3.81 19.79
CA ASN A 108 -0.47 2.98 18.69
C ASN A 108 -0.82 3.64 17.35
N PRO A 109 -0.09 4.70 16.94
CA PRO A 109 -0.40 5.46 15.73
C PRO A 109 -0.25 4.67 14.43
N GLN A 110 0.48 3.55 14.44
CA GLN A 110 0.71 2.68 13.29
C GLN A 110 -0.32 1.55 13.16
N THR A 111 -1.28 1.45 14.08
CA THR A 111 -2.30 0.41 14.09
C THR A 111 -3.65 1.01 13.70
N SER A 112 -4.27 0.47 12.66
CA SER A 112 -5.64 0.85 12.29
C SER A 112 -6.64 -0.05 13.02
N LEU A 113 -7.82 0.51 13.30
CA LEU A 113 -8.96 -0.21 13.89
C LEU A 113 -10.05 -0.28 12.84
N ILE A 114 -10.56 -1.47 12.58
CA ILE A 114 -11.61 -1.74 11.59
C ILE A 114 -12.77 -2.51 12.20
N ILE A 115 -13.92 -2.45 11.55
CA ILE A 115 -15.06 -3.33 11.82
C ILE A 115 -15.13 -4.35 10.69
N THR A 116 -15.05 -5.64 11.01
CA THR A 116 -15.02 -6.71 10.02
C THR A 116 -15.94 -7.86 10.43
N GLN A 117 -16.17 -8.79 9.51
CA GLN A 117 -16.87 -10.03 9.79
C GLN A 117 -15.92 -11.21 9.68
N ASN A 118 -15.85 -12.03 10.72
CA ASN A 118 -15.08 -13.28 10.70
C ASN A 118 -15.98 -14.42 11.14
N LYS A 119 -16.07 -15.50 10.35
CA LYS A 119 -16.96 -16.66 10.58
C LYS A 119 -18.44 -16.29 10.84
N GLY A 120 -18.90 -15.18 10.27
CA GLY A 120 -20.29 -14.70 10.42
C GLY A 120 -20.58 -13.89 11.68
N GLU A 121 -19.55 -13.56 12.47
CA GLU A 121 -19.68 -12.64 13.61
C GLU A 121 -19.10 -11.27 13.28
N THR A 122 -19.81 -10.19 13.63
CA THR A 122 -19.29 -8.81 13.49
C THR A 122 -18.41 -8.46 14.68
N MET A 123 -17.18 -8.01 14.41
CA MET A 123 -16.19 -7.72 15.44
C MET A 123 -15.27 -6.57 15.05
N LEU A 124 -14.54 -6.07 16.04
CA LEU A 124 -13.38 -5.23 15.82
C LEU A 124 -12.17 -6.09 15.45
N ALA A 125 -11.34 -5.54 14.58
CA ALA A 125 -10.01 -6.03 14.35
C ALA A 125 -9.01 -4.88 14.31
N THR A 126 -7.78 -5.15 14.73
CA THR A 126 -6.66 -4.23 14.52
C THR A 126 -5.80 -4.72 13.37
N VAL A 127 -5.38 -3.80 12.51
CA VAL A 127 -4.50 -4.09 11.37
C VAL A 127 -3.22 -3.27 11.52
N GLU A 128 -2.08 -3.95 11.45
CA GLU A 128 -0.75 -3.35 11.43
C GLU A 128 -0.05 -3.77 10.14
N GLU A 129 0.01 -2.85 9.18
CA GLU A 129 0.64 -3.06 7.89
C GLU A 129 2.17 -3.00 7.99
N ILE A 130 2.85 -3.69 7.07
CA ILE A 130 4.32 -3.71 7.04
C ILE A 130 4.94 -2.34 6.76
N GLY A 131 4.22 -1.44 6.07
CA GLY A 131 4.65 -0.09 5.76
C GLY A 131 5.69 -0.01 4.63
N ILE A 132 5.32 -0.39 3.40
CA ILE A 132 6.21 -0.40 2.21
C ILE A 132 6.60 1.01 1.71
N SER A 133 6.00 2.09 2.20
CA SER A 133 6.37 3.49 1.89
C SER A 133 6.60 3.76 0.40
N TYR A 134 5.75 3.21 -0.48
CA TYR A 134 5.87 3.34 -1.95
C TYR A 134 7.19 2.81 -2.54
N THR A 135 7.90 1.95 -1.81
CA THR A 135 9.17 1.37 -2.27
C THR A 135 8.90 0.24 -3.28
N LEU A 136 9.54 0.31 -4.44
CA LEU A 136 9.54 -0.76 -5.43
C LEU A 136 10.60 -1.80 -5.08
N TYR A 137 10.20 -3.07 -4.98
CA TYR A 137 11.07 -4.21 -4.73
C TYR A 137 11.27 -5.00 -6.03
N TYR A 138 12.10 -4.45 -6.91
CA TYR A 138 12.41 -5.06 -8.20
C TYR A 138 13.74 -5.79 -8.24
N VAL A 139 13.77 -6.91 -8.96
CA VAL A 139 14.95 -7.77 -9.12
C VAL A 139 15.33 -7.90 -10.59
N SER A 140 16.52 -7.40 -10.96
CA SER A 140 16.95 -7.31 -12.37
C SER A 140 17.28 -8.69 -12.96
N LEU A 141 16.59 -9.07 -14.04
CA LEU A 141 16.89 -10.27 -14.81
C LEU A 141 18.17 -10.11 -15.62
N ASN A 142 18.44 -8.93 -16.16
CA ASN A 142 19.61 -8.65 -16.98
C ASN A 142 20.93 -8.85 -16.22
N ALA A 143 20.92 -8.77 -14.89
CA ALA A 143 22.07 -9.14 -14.06
C ALA A 143 22.60 -10.56 -14.35
N LEU A 144 21.71 -11.52 -14.62
CA LEU A 144 22.10 -12.88 -15.01
C LEU A 144 22.79 -12.90 -16.37
N ASP A 145 22.30 -12.12 -17.33
CA ASP A 145 22.89 -12.02 -18.66
C ASP A 145 24.27 -11.35 -18.60
N TRP A 146 24.45 -10.32 -17.78
CA TRP A 146 25.76 -9.70 -17.51
C TRP A 146 26.77 -10.70 -16.94
N LEU A 147 26.40 -11.45 -15.90
CA LEU A 147 27.26 -12.48 -15.31
C LEU A 147 27.59 -13.58 -16.32
N HIS A 148 26.64 -13.95 -17.17
CA HIS A 148 26.85 -14.91 -18.25
C HIS A 148 27.88 -14.39 -19.27
N GLN A 149 27.74 -13.15 -19.73
CA GLN A 149 28.67 -12.52 -20.69
C GLN A 149 30.09 -12.37 -20.13
N ARG A 150 30.23 -12.08 -18.82
CA ARG A 150 31.52 -12.02 -18.12
C ARG A 150 32.12 -13.39 -17.81
N GLY A 151 31.38 -14.48 -18.02
CA GLY A 151 31.83 -15.84 -17.75
C GLY A 151 31.87 -16.21 -16.25
N GLU A 152 31.19 -15.45 -15.39
CA GLU A 152 31.17 -15.62 -13.94
C GLU A 152 30.21 -16.72 -13.49
N LYS A 153 30.50 -17.96 -13.89
CA LYS A 153 29.58 -19.11 -13.75
C LYS A 153 29.14 -19.37 -12.30
N LYS A 154 30.04 -19.26 -11.32
CA LYS A 154 29.71 -19.54 -9.92
C LYS A 154 28.70 -18.53 -9.38
N THR A 155 28.94 -17.24 -9.63
CA THR A 155 28.07 -16.12 -9.25
C THR A 155 26.73 -16.21 -9.94
N PHE A 156 26.75 -16.48 -11.26
CA PHE A 156 25.55 -16.73 -12.05
C PHE A 156 24.66 -17.83 -11.44
N PHE A 157 25.22 -19.01 -11.15
CA PHE A 157 24.43 -20.12 -10.62
C PHE A 157 23.94 -19.87 -9.19
N LEU A 158 24.70 -19.17 -8.36
CA LEU A 158 24.27 -18.80 -7.02
C LEU A 158 23.13 -17.78 -7.08
N MET A 159 23.25 -16.73 -7.89
CA MET A 159 22.19 -15.73 -8.11
C MET A 159 20.92 -16.38 -8.65
N LEU A 160 21.06 -17.28 -9.62
CA LEU A 160 19.95 -18.04 -10.17
C LEU A 160 19.23 -18.92 -9.13
N SER A 161 19.94 -19.35 -8.07
CA SER A 161 19.31 -20.08 -6.95
C SER A 161 18.43 -19.16 -6.12
N ILE A 162 18.88 -17.92 -5.87
CA ILE A 162 18.07 -16.89 -5.22
C ILE A 162 16.85 -16.56 -6.08
N TYR A 163 17.04 -16.36 -7.40
CA TYR A 163 15.93 -16.00 -8.29
C TYR A 163 14.90 -17.12 -8.37
N SER A 164 15.36 -18.37 -8.43
CA SER A 164 14.48 -19.55 -8.38
C SER A 164 13.70 -19.66 -7.07
N TYR A 165 14.31 -19.29 -5.93
CA TYR A 165 13.60 -19.18 -4.64
C TYR A 165 12.52 -18.09 -4.66
N LEU A 166 12.89 -16.89 -5.14
CA LEU A 166 11.98 -15.75 -5.24
C LEU A 166 10.76 -16.06 -6.12
N TYR A 167 10.97 -16.78 -7.23
CA TYR A 167 9.87 -17.17 -8.10
C TYR A 167 9.04 -18.35 -7.54
N ASN A 168 9.69 -19.47 -7.21
CA ASN A 168 8.97 -20.71 -6.90
C ASN A 168 8.33 -20.73 -5.50
N VAL A 169 8.97 -20.08 -4.52
CA VAL A 169 8.50 -20.08 -3.13
C VAL A 169 7.88 -18.74 -2.76
N ILE A 170 8.59 -17.62 -2.99
CA ILE A 170 8.12 -16.29 -2.60
C ILE A 170 6.98 -15.78 -3.50
N ARG A 171 6.81 -16.37 -4.69
CA ARG A 171 5.80 -16.00 -5.70
C ARG A 171 5.99 -14.61 -6.30
N MET A 172 7.23 -14.12 -6.34
CA MET A 172 7.54 -12.88 -7.06
C MET A 172 7.23 -13.05 -8.55
N SER A 173 6.49 -12.08 -9.11
CA SER A 173 6.04 -12.10 -10.50
C SER A 173 7.21 -11.97 -11.47
N LEU A 174 7.17 -12.72 -12.58
CA LEU A 174 8.02 -12.48 -13.74
C LEU A 174 7.18 -11.70 -14.76
N PRO A 175 7.73 -10.69 -15.44
CA PRO A 175 7.02 -10.04 -16.54
C PRO A 175 6.65 -11.12 -17.56
N SER A 176 5.36 -11.22 -17.89
CA SER A 176 4.80 -12.21 -18.81
C SER A 176 3.77 -11.50 -19.67
N GLY A 177 3.51 -11.97 -20.89
CA GLY A 177 2.79 -11.22 -21.95
C GLY A 177 1.45 -10.52 -21.64
N ASN A 178 0.89 -10.64 -20.43
CA ASN A 178 -0.31 -9.93 -19.99
C ASN A 178 -0.21 -9.46 -18.51
N ASP A 179 0.96 -8.98 -18.07
CA ASP A 179 1.16 -8.37 -16.76
C ASP A 179 1.42 -6.85 -16.84
N PHE A 180 1.38 -6.17 -15.69
CA PHE A 180 1.61 -4.74 -15.57
C PHE A 180 2.94 -4.29 -16.18
N LEU A 181 4.05 -4.94 -15.84
CA LEU A 181 5.37 -4.53 -16.33
C LEU A 181 5.54 -4.76 -17.82
N THR A 182 4.99 -5.85 -18.36
CA THR A 182 4.98 -6.05 -19.83
C THR A 182 4.18 -4.95 -20.52
N GLY A 183 3.03 -4.54 -19.96
CA GLY A 183 2.28 -3.39 -20.47
C GLY A 183 3.08 -2.09 -20.45
N CYS A 184 3.84 -1.82 -19.38
CA CYS A 184 4.75 -0.67 -19.32
C CYS A 184 5.83 -0.73 -20.41
N TYR A 185 6.46 -1.89 -20.63
CA TYR A 185 7.46 -2.05 -21.68
C TYR A 185 6.89 -1.84 -23.08
N ASP A 186 5.68 -2.33 -23.33
CA ASP A 186 5.01 -2.13 -24.62
C ASP A 186 4.65 -0.65 -24.83
N ALA A 187 4.17 0.04 -23.80
CA ALA A 187 3.92 1.49 -23.87
C ALA A 187 5.20 2.30 -24.18
N ILE A 188 6.33 1.93 -23.57
CA ILE A 188 7.63 2.57 -23.83
C ILE A 188 8.12 2.28 -25.25
N ALA A 189 7.95 1.04 -25.72
CA ALA A 189 8.31 0.66 -27.08
C ALA A 189 7.47 1.41 -28.12
N ASP A 190 6.15 1.48 -27.92
CA ASP A 190 5.23 2.22 -28.78
C ASP A 190 5.56 3.72 -28.78
N TRP A 191 5.91 4.28 -27.62
CA TRP A 191 6.34 5.67 -27.54
C TRP A 191 7.60 5.92 -28.37
N LEU A 192 8.64 5.09 -28.23
CA LEU A 192 9.88 5.20 -29.01
C LEU A 192 9.65 5.05 -30.52
N GLU A 193 8.71 4.19 -30.93
CA GLU A 193 8.37 4.02 -32.34
C GLU A 193 7.64 5.24 -32.92
N ASN A 194 6.84 5.93 -32.11
CA ASN A 194 6.10 7.13 -32.54
C ASN A 194 6.88 8.44 -32.36
N SER A 195 8.03 8.41 -31.66
CA SER A 195 8.87 9.57 -31.36
C SER A 195 10.00 9.78 -32.38
N GLU A 196 9.81 9.40 -33.66
CA GLU A 196 10.88 9.39 -34.70
C GLU A 196 11.64 10.71 -34.89
N CYS A 197 11.09 11.84 -34.44
CA CYS A 197 11.68 13.17 -34.55
C CYS A 197 12.20 13.75 -33.21
N GLU A 198 12.00 13.06 -32.09
CA GLU A 198 12.40 13.55 -30.75
C GLU A 198 13.85 13.17 -30.39
N TYR A 199 14.36 12.10 -30.99
CA TYR A 199 15.69 11.56 -30.74
C TYR A 199 16.64 11.78 -31.91
N GLU A 200 17.93 11.90 -31.62
CA GLU A 200 18.94 11.80 -32.67
C GLU A 200 18.90 10.38 -33.30
N PRO A 201 19.12 10.22 -34.62
CA PRO A 201 18.99 8.93 -35.29
C PRO A 201 19.86 7.80 -34.72
N GLN A 202 20.98 8.14 -34.06
CA GLN A 202 21.85 7.18 -33.41
C GLN A 202 21.28 6.71 -32.06
N GLU A 203 20.85 7.65 -31.22
CA GLU A 203 20.21 7.38 -29.93
C GLU A 203 18.94 6.54 -30.10
N TRP A 204 18.10 6.88 -31.08
CA TRP A 204 16.92 6.09 -31.41
C TRP A 204 17.27 4.62 -31.76
N LYS A 205 18.33 4.40 -32.55
CA LYS A 205 18.78 3.05 -32.90
C LYS A 205 19.30 2.28 -31.69
N GLU A 206 20.02 2.94 -30.79
CA GLU A 206 20.54 2.34 -29.56
C GLU A 206 19.39 1.94 -28.62
N ASN A 207 18.43 2.83 -28.39
CA ASN A 207 17.24 2.57 -27.58
C ASN A 207 16.40 1.42 -28.16
N LYS A 208 16.23 1.40 -29.49
CA LYS A 208 15.53 0.31 -30.17
C LYS A 208 16.27 -1.03 -30.05
N ALA A 209 17.61 -1.00 -30.07
CA ALA A 209 18.43 -2.19 -29.88
C ALA A 209 18.31 -2.74 -28.45
N LEU A 210 18.19 -1.87 -27.42
CA LEU A 210 17.94 -2.29 -26.03
C LEU A 210 16.63 -3.07 -25.90
N ILE A 211 15.52 -2.51 -26.42
CA ILE A 211 14.21 -3.18 -26.40
C ILE A 211 14.26 -4.51 -27.15
N THR A 212 14.91 -4.54 -28.31
CA THR A 212 15.06 -5.76 -29.11
C THR A 212 15.87 -6.83 -28.36
N ALA A 213 16.94 -6.43 -27.68
CA ALA A 213 17.76 -7.33 -26.88
C ALA A 213 16.99 -7.90 -25.69
N MET A 214 16.23 -7.06 -24.98
CA MET A 214 15.35 -7.45 -23.89
C MET A 214 14.33 -8.49 -24.36
N ARG A 215 13.54 -8.18 -25.40
CA ARG A 215 12.49 -9.08 -25.93
C ARG A 215 13.02 -10.44 -26.36
N ARG A 216 14.28 -10.50 -26.83
CA ARG A 216 14.93 -11.77 -27.20
C ARG A 216 15.41 -12.58 -26.00
N LYS A 217 15.99 -11.93 -24.99
CA LYS A 217 16.70 -12.59 -23.88
C LYS A 217 15.80 -12.89 -22.69
N GLN A 218 14.85 -12.03 -22.40
CA GLN A 218 13.96 -12.14 -21.25
C GLN A 218 13.26 -13.52 -21.17
N PRO A 219 12.61 -14.05 -22.24
CA PRO A 219 11.94 -15.36 -22.16
C PRO A 219 12.89 -16.52 -21.80
N ILE A 220 14.16 -16.43 -22.22
CA ILE A 220 15.18 -17.44 -21.93
C ILE A 220 15.55 -17.39 -20.44
N LEU A 221 15.79 -16.19 -19.91
CA LEU A 221 16.13 -16.00 -18.49
C LEU A 221 14.97 -16.38 -17.59
N GLU A 222 13.75 -15.98 -17.92
CA GLU A 222 12.54 -16.40 -17.21
C GLU A 222 12.40 -17.92 -17.16
N GLY A 223 12.56 -18.60 -18.30
CA GLY A 223 12.52 -20.06 -18.36
C GLY A 223 13.56 -20.71 -17.45
N THR A 224 14.73 -20.07 -17.31
CA THR A 224 15.80 -20.53 -16.42
C THR A 224 15.43 -20.29 -14.94
N VAL A 225 14.89 -19.12 -14.60
CA VAL A 225 14.43 -18.79 -13.22
C VAL A 225 13.31 -19.73 -12.76
N ARG A 226 12.37 -20.04 -13.66
CA ARG A 226 11.24 -20.95 -13.41
C ARG A 226 11.70 -22.37 -13.06
N ALA A 227 12.88 -22.79 -13.49
CA ALA A 227 13.33 -24.17 -13.28
C ALA A 227 13.67 -24.45 -11.80
N PRO A 228 12.94 -25.36 -11.11
CA PRO A 228 13.11 -25.61 -9.67
C PRO A 228 14.44 -26.30 -9.33
N ILE A 229 15.14 -26.82 -10.33
CA ILE A 229 16.48 -27.41 -10.16
C ILE A 229 17.48 -26.43 -9.54
N HIS A 230 17.32 -25.12 -9.79
CA HIS A 230 18.20 -24.12 -9.21
C HIS A 230 17.93 -23.91 -7.71
N LEU A 231 16.68 -24.02 -7.28
CA LEU A 231 16.31 -24.03 -5.87
C LEU A 231 16.88 -25.26 -5.15
N TYR A 232 16.79 -26.46 -5.74
CA TYR A 232 17.33 -27.69 -5.13
C TYR A 232 18.85 -27.67 -4.97
N ALA A 233 19.55 -26.97 -5.86
CA ALA A 233 21.00 -26.81 -5.80
C ALA A 233 21.47 -25.68 -4.86
N PHE A 234 20.54 -24.91 -4.26
CA PHE A 234 20.86 -23.65 -3.58
C PHE A 234 21.82 -23.86 -2.39
N GLU A 235 21.50 -24.78 -1.48
CA GLU A 235 22.33 -25.04 -0.30
C GLU A 235 23.76 -25.46 -0.69
N GLN A 236 23.87 -26.35 -1.67
CA GLN A 236 25.18 -26.84 -2.13
C GLN A 236 25.99 -25.71 -2.78
N ARG A 237 25.35 -24.87 -3.62
CA ARG A 237 26.02 -23.72 -4.24
C ARG A 237 26.50 -22.69 -3.21
N VAL A 238 25.76 -22.46 -2.12
CA VAL A 238 26.21 -21.60 -1.01
C VAL A 238 27.44 -22.17 -0.31
N LYS A 239 27.52 -23.49 -0.12
CA LYS A 239 28.68 -24.18 0.49
C LYS A 239 29.91 -24.12 -0.41
N ASP A 240 29.73 -24.32 -1.71
CA ASP A 240 30.82 -24.41 -2.69
C ASP A 240 31.30 -23.04 -3.20
N TYR A 241 30.55 -21.97 -2.92
CA TYR A 241 30.91 -20.62 -3.34
C TYR A 241 32.14 -20.11 -2.60
N GLN A 242 33.15 -19.71 -3.35
CA GLN A 242 34.42 -19.18 -2.83
C GLN A 242 34.57 -17.75 -3.36
N PRO A 243 34.24 -16.72 -2.55
CA PRO A 243 34.38 -15.34 -2.96
C PRO A 243 35.85 -14.97 -3.11
N LEU A 244 36.18 -14.23 -4.17
CA LEU A 244 37.50 -13.69 -4.44
C LEU A 244 37.58 -12.20 -4.07
N GLU A 245 36.46 -11.50 -4.21
CA GLU A 245 36.38 -10.06 -3.97
C GLU A 245 35.38 -9.69 -2.87
N LYS A 246 35.51 -8.47 -2.34
CA LYS A 246 34.63 -7.94 -1.29
C LYS A 246 33.15 -7.95 -1.70
N ASN A 247 32.86 -7.62 -2.96
CA ASN A 247 31.48 -7.64 -3.47
C ASN A 247 30.94 -9.07 -3.51
N GLU A 248 31.76 -10.07 -3.87
CA GLU A 248 31.35 -11.47 -3.85
C GLU A 248 31.15 -12.00 -2.42
N GLU A 249 31.92 -11.51 -1.45
CA GLU A 249 31.72 -11.84 -0.04
C GLU A 249 30.41 -11.27 0.50
N GLU A 250 30.10 -10.00 0.17
CA GLU A 250 28.82 -9.35 0.47
C GLU A 250 27.66 -10.12 -0.17
N PHE A 251 27.79 -10.50 -1.44
CA PHE A 251 26.81 -11.31 -2.17
C PHE A 251 26.59 -12.69 -1.53
N LEU A 252 27.65 -13.39 -1.11
CA LEU A 252 27.52 -14.66 -0.39
C LEU A 252 26.76 -14.49 0.93
N GLY A 253 26.99 -13.37 1.63
CA GLY A 253 26.24 -13.01 2.83
C GLY A 253 24.74 -12.85 2.57
N ILE A 254 24.37 -12.21 1.46
CA ILE A 254 22.97 -12.06 1.01
C ILE A 254 22.38 -13.42 0.63
N ALA A 255 23.11 -14.24 -0.14
CA ALA A 255 22.67 -15.58 -0.53
C ALA A 255 22.38 -16.47 0.70
N LYS A 256 23.23 -16.39 1.73
CA LYS A 256 23.01 -17.10 3.02
C LYS A 256 21.74 -16.62 3.73
N ARG A 257 21.39 -15.33 3.66
CA ARG A 257 20.13 -14.81 4.24
C ARG A 257 18.91 -15.37 3.51
N PHE A 258 18.92 -15.38 2.18
CA PHE A 258 17.84 -16.00 1.40
C PHE A 258 17.72 -17.50 1.67
N LEU A 259 18.84 -18.22 1.76
CA LEU A 259 18.83 -19.65 2.13
C LEU A 259 18.26 -19.85 3.54
N SER A 260 18.62 -18.98 4.50
CA SER A 260 18.07 -19.01 5.86
C SER A 260 16.55 -18.79 5.87
N LEU A 261 16.06 -17.81 5.10
CA LEU A 261 14.61 -17.60 4.91
C LEU A 261 13.94 -18.85 4.35
N TYR A 262 14.51 -19.47 3.32
CA TYR A 262 13.96 -20.70 2.74
C TYR A 262 13.91 -21.86 3.74
N VAL A 263 14.98 -22.06 4.52
CA VAL A 263 15.04 -23.16 5.51
C VAL A 263 14.08 -22.94 6.68
N HIS A 264 13.96 -21.70 7.18
CA HIS A 264 13.07 -21.39 8.30
C HIS A 264 11.60 -21.25 7.89
N TYR A 265 11.33 -20.87 6.65
CA TYR A 265 9.98 -20.60 6.13
C TYR A 265 9.75 -21.27 4.75
N PRO A 266 9.84 -22.60 4.64
CA PRO A 266 9.93 -23.31 3.35
C PRO A 266 8.69 -23.23 2.46
N GLN A 267 7.54 -22.85 3.02
CA GLN A 267 6.26 -22.74 2.32
C GLN A 267 5.67 -21.33 2.40
N ARG A 268 6.36 -20.38 3.04
CA ARG A 268 5.85 -19.02 3.22
C ARG A 268 6.18 -18.20 1.99
N ASN A 269 5.19 -17.46 1.49
CA ASN A 269 5.33 -16.53 0.38
C ASN A 269 4.95 -15.11 0.82
N PHE A 270 5.21 -14.13 -0.04
CA PHE A 270 4.97 -12.72 0.28
C PHE A 270 3.47 -12.38 0.45
N PHE A 271 2.59 -13.14 -0.21
CA PHE A 271 1.16 -12.87 -0.29
C PHE A 271 0.36 -13.47 0.87
N ASP A 272 0.96 -14.37 1.67
CA ASP A 272 0.27 -15.12 2.73
C ASP A 272 -0.41 -14.24 3.79
N ASN A 273 0.08 -13.00 3.98
CA ASN A 273 -0.46 -12.05 4.95
C ASN A 273 -1.05 -10.79 4.30
N ILE A 274 -1.44 -10.86 3.02
CA ILE A 274 -2.16 -9.77 2.35
C ILE A 274 -3.66 -10.03 2.51
N TYR A 275 -4.36 -9.10 3.17
CA TYR A 275 -5.78 -9.23 3.50
C TYR A 275 -6.58 -8.11 2.84
N THR A 276 -6.96 -8.32 1.59
CA THR A 276 -7.62 -7.32 0.74
C THR A 276 -9.06 -7.03 1.17
N GLU A 277 -9.66 -7.92 1.97
CA GLU A 277 -11.00 -7.77 2.52
C GLU A 277 -11.12 -6.66 3.58
N HIS A 278 -9.99 -6.16 4.09
CA HIS A 278 -9.96 -5.07 5.08
C HIS A 278 -9.70 -3.69 4.46
N LEU A 279 -9.49 -3.63 3.14
CA LEU A 279 -9.29 -2.39 2.39
C LEU A 279 -10.65 -1.81 1.97
N GLU A 280 -10.84 -0.51 2.17
CA GLU A 280 -12.09 0.21 1.88
C GLU A 280 -12.15 0.69 0.42
N GLU A 281 -10.99 0.99 -0.15
CA GLU A 281 -10.81 1.52 -1.50
C GLU A 281 -11.29 0.52 -2.56
N PRO A 282 -11.89 0.96 -3.67
CA PRO A 282 -12.29 0.06 -4.75
C PRO A 282 -11.07 -0.54 -5.47
N GLU A 283 -11.26 -1.69 -6.13
CA GLU A 283 -10.19 -2.46 -6.76
C GLU A 283 -9.33 -1.68 -7.78
N ASP A 284 -9.90 -0.67 -8.44
CA ASP A 284 -9.22 0.19 -9.42
C ASP A 284 -8.35 1.29 -8.79
N GLU A 285 -8.56 1.60 -7.50
CA GLU A 285 -7.77 2.57 -6.74
C GLU A 285 -6.62 1.92 -5.95
N ARG A 286 -6.48 0.58 -6.03
CA ARG A 286 -5.45 -0.19 -5.31
C ARG A 286 -4.22 -0.45 -6.16
N ALA A 287 -3.05 -0.40 -5.52
CA ALA A 287 -1.81 -0.94 -6.07
C ALA A 287 -1.68 -2.43 -5.69
N TYR A 288 -1.59 -3.29 -6.70
CA TYR A 288 -1.42 -4.73 -6.50
C TYR A 288 0.04 -5.10 -6.26
N PRO A 289 0.34 -6.19 -5.53
CA PRO A 289 1.71 -6.55 -5.20
C PRO A 289 2.60 -6.82 -6.39
N ASP A 290 2.07 -7.43 -7.46
CA ASP A 290 2.82 -7.67 -8.69
C ASP A 290 3.25 -6.38 -9.41
N GLN A 291 2.63 -5.24 -9.10
CA GLN A 291 3.02 -3.94 -9.63
C GLN A 291 4.23 -3.34 -8.91
N TYR A 292 4.47 -3.64 -7.62
CA TYR A 292 5.60 -3.09 -6.87
C TYR A 292 6.61 -4.15 -6.37
N PHE A 293 6.32 -5.43 -6.55
CA PHE A 293 7.12 -6.57 -6.10
C PHE A 293 7.25 -7.59 -7.24
N SER A 294 8.30 -7.44 -8.05
CA SER A 294 8.41 -8.17 -9.32
C SER A 294 9.86 -8.29 -9.81
N PHE A 295 10.11 -9.22 -10.71
CA PHE A 295 11.31 -9.18 -11.55
C PHE A 295 11.12 -8.14 -12.65
N PHE A 296 12.22 -7.57 -13.13
CA PHE A 296 12.22 -6.63 -14.26
C PHE A 296 13.48 -6.80 -15.11
N TRP A 297 13.57 -6.11 -16.24
CA TRP A 297 14.69 -6.27 -17.16
C TRP A 297 16.01 -5.75 -16.55
N ASP A 298 16.21 -4.43 -16.45
CA ASP A 298 17.49 -3.83 -16.07
C ASP A 298 17.36 -2.63 -15.13
N ASP A 299 18.45 -2.36 -14.40
CA ASP A 299 18.56 -1.35 -13.34
C ASP A 299 19.44 -0.15 -13.72
N ASN A 300 19.94 -0.11 -14.96
CA ASN A 300 20.91 0.89 -15.40
C ASN A 300 20.91 1.06 -16.94
N SER A 301 19.85 1.63 -17.49
CA SER A 301 19.75 1.96 -18.93
C SER A 301 18.68 3.01 -19.20
N TRP A 302 18.61 3.50 -20.44
CA TRP A 302 17.48 4.33 -20.89
C TRP A 302 16.12 3.64 -20.67
N LEU A 303 16.05 2.32 -20.89
CA LEU A 303 14.82 1.56 -20.69
C LEU A 303 14.42 1.52 -19.21
N HIS A 304 15.40 1.41 -18.31
CA HIS A 304 15.19 1.51 -16.87
C HIS A 304 14.60 2.88 -16.49
N ASP A 305 15.20 3.96 -16.95
CA ASP A 305 14.79 5.33 -16.61
C ASP A 305 13.34 5.59 -17.05
N CYS A 306 13.00 5.25 -18.30
CA CYS A 306 11.63 5.37 -18.81
C CYS A 306 10.64 4.50 -18.03
N LEU A 307 11.04 3.28 -17.66
CA LEU A 307 10.20 2.37 -16.89
C LEU A 307 9.90 2.92 -15.49
N MET A 308 10.92 3.42 -14.79
CA MET A 308 10.73 3.99 -13.45
C MET A 308 9.86 5.24 -13.49
N GLU A 309 10.02 6.10 -14.50
CA GLU A 309 9.16 7.28 -14.66
C GLU A 309 7.69 6.88 -14.86
N TYR A 310 7.43 5.91 -15.74
CA TYR A 310 6.09 5.42 -16.02
C TYR A 310 5.44 4.81 -14.78
N ILE A 311 6.15 3.90 -14.10
CA ILE A 311 5.62 3.17 -12.94
C ILE A 311 5.37 4.11 -11.77
N ASN A 312 6.30 5.02 -11.48
CA ASN A 312 6.10 5.97 -10.39
C ASN A 312 4.91 6.89 -10.68
N SER A 313 4.70 7.28 -11.93
CA SER A 313 3.54 8.08 -12.33
C SER A 313 2.22 7.31 -12.11
N ASP A 314 2.13 6.06 -12.54
CA ASP A 314 0.92 5.23 -12.34
C ASP A 314 0.67 4.92 -10.85
N LEU A 315 1.70 4.49 -10.13
CA LEU A 315 1.56 4.06 -8.74
C LEU A 315 1.31 5.21 -7.77
N GLN A 316 1.71 6.44 -8.11
CA GLN A 316 1.39 7.62 -7.32
C GLN A 316 -0.11 7.97 -7.37
N GLU A 317 -0.84 7.51 -8.39
CA GLU A 317 -2.29 7.71 -8.49
C GLU A 317 -3.08 6.72 -7.63
N ARG A 318 -2.42 5.70 -7.06
CA ARG A 318 -3.06 4.68 -6.22
C ARG A 318 -3.30 5.22 -4.81
N CYS A 319 -4.49 4.98 -4.28
CA CYS A 319 -4.87 5.42 -2.94
C CYS A 319 -4.27 4.54 -1.85
N VAL A 320 -4.17 3.24 -2.10
CA VAL A 320 -3.68 2.25 -1.13
C VAL A 320 -2.89 1.15 -1.81
N PHE A 321 -1.95 0.55 -1.08
CA PHE A 321 -1.15 -0.58 -1.53
C PHE A 321 -1.65 -1.83 -0.82
N GLU A 322 -1.95 -2.88 -1.57
CA GLU A 322 -2.21 -4.19 -0.98
C GLU A 322 -0.89 -4.74 -0.43
N GLN A 323 -0.71 -4.73 0.89
CA GLN A 323 0.56 -5.10 1.52
C GLN A 323 0.36 -6.05 2.70
N PRO A 324 1.41 -6.81 3.08
CA PRO A 324 1.33 -7.71 4.22
C PRO A 324 0.96 -6.97 5.52
N ALA A 325 0.05 -7.56 6.29
CA ALA A 325 -0.42 -6.99 7.55
C ALA A 325 -0.58 -8.05 8.66
N VAL A 326 -0.38 -7.62 9.90
CA VAL A 326 -0.84 -8.37 11.07
C VAL A 326 -2.28 -7.97 11.34
N VAL A 327 -3.18 -8.95 11.34
CA VAL A 327 -4.58 -8.76 11.70
C VAL A 327 -4.85 -9.48 13.01
N GLU A 328 -5.39 -8.76 13.98
CA GLU A 328 -5.88 -9.33 15.22
C GLU A 328 -7.38 -9.10 15.36
N TYR A 329 -8.13 -10.20 15.45
CA TYR A 329 -9.57 -10.22 15.59
C TYR A 329 -9.95 -10.32 17.07
N PHE A 330 -10.86 -9.46 17.52
CA PHE A 330 -11.36 -9.44 18.90
C PHE A 330 -12.72 -10.15 18.97
N HIS A 331 -12.71 -11.45 19.23
CA HIS A 331 -13.92 -12.24 19.43
C HIS A 331 -14.55 -11.97 20.79
N SER A 332 -15.77 -12.47 21.01
CA SER A 332 -16.41 -12.36 22.33
C SER A 332 -15.65 -13.09 23.46
N ASN A 333 -14.92 -14.16 23.12
CA ASN A 333 -14.23 -15.06 24.04
C ASN A 333 -12.70 -14.89 24.09
N GLY A 334 -12.15 -13.90 23.40
CA GLY A 334 -10.70 -13.64 23.37
C GLY A 334 -10.28 -12.94 22.07
N SER A 335 -8.97 -12.91 21.80
CA SER A 335 -8.44 -12.44 20.51
C SER A 335 -7.66 -13.52 19.79
N THR A 336 -7.63 -13.43 18.46
CA THR A 336 -6.82 -14.29 17.59
C THR A 336 -6.07 -13.42 16.61
N SER A 337 -4.76 -13.63 16.48
CA SER A 337 -3.92 -12.92 15.52
C SER A 337 -3.33 -13.90 14.51
N ASN A 338 -3.10 -13.42 13.30
CA ASN A 338 -2.26 -14.11 12.34
C ASN A 338 -0.78 -14.07 12.76
N SER A 339 0.10 -14.64 11.94
CA SER A 339 1.53 -14.66 12.24
C SER A 339 2.13 -13.25 12.21
N ASN A 340 3.25 -13.03 12.93
CA ASN A 340 4.00 -11.79 12.82
C ASN A 340 4.61 -11.57 11.43
N LEU A 341 5.05 -10.34 11.15
CA LEU A 341 5.65 -9.93 9.87
C LEU A 341 7.19 -10.07 9.82
N ASN A 342 7.80 -10.91 10.66
CA ASN A 342 9.26 -11.01 10.71
C ASN A 342 9.84 -11.54 9.39
N PHE A 343 9.15 -12.47 8.74
CA PHE A 343 9.55 -13.02 7.46
C PHE A 343 9.56 -11.96 6.37
N GLU A 344 8.47 -11.20 6.24
CA GLU A 344 8.30 -10.17 5.23
C GLU A 344 9.31 -9.05 5.44
N LYS A 345 9.54 -8.60 6.69
CA LYS A 345 10.56 -7.60 7.02
C LYS A 345 11.96 -8.05 6.59
N LEU A 346 12.35 -9.30 6.90
CA LEU A 346 13.65 -9.85 6.52
C LEU A 346 13.78 -10.06 5.01
N LEU A 347 12.70 -10.47 4.34
CA LEU A 347 12.65 -10.64 2.89
C LEU A 347 12.86 -9.30 2.18
N LEU A 348 12.09 -8.27 2.55
CA LEU A 348 12.18 -6.94 1.95
C LEU A 348 13.56 -6.31 2.18
N GLN A 349 14.12 -6.44 3.39
CA GLN A 349 15.49 -6.01 3.66
C GLN A 349 16.50 -6.75 2.77
N SER A 350 16.36 -8.08 2.64
CA SER A 350 17.26 -8.88 1.81
C SER A 350 17.15 -8.54 0.32
N LEU A 351 15.98 -8.12 -0.16
CA LEU A 351 15.77 -7.64 -1.52
C LEU A 351 16.43 -6.29 -1.76
N SER A 352 16.34 -5.35 -0.81
CA SER A 352 17.07 -4.07 -0.90
C SER A 352 18.59 -4.28 -0.97
N ASP A 353 19.11 -5.19 -0.13
CA ASP A 353 20.52 -5.56 -0.19
C ASP A 353 20.89 -6.27 -1.50
N LEU A 354 19.99 -7.13 -2.02
CA LEU A 354 20.19 -7.81 -3.31
C LEU A 354 20.25 -6.82 -4.47
N SER A 355 19.35 -5.83 -4.52
CA SER A 355 19.38 -4.77 -5.52
C SER A 355 20.71 -4.01 -5.47
N THR A 356 21.13 -3.61 -4.27
CA THR A 356 22.38 -2.86 -4.07
C THR A 356 23.61 -3.67 -4.52
N ILE A 357 23.70 -4.95 -4.15
CA ILE A 357 24.86 -5.77 -4.55
C ILE A 357 24.84 -6.12 -6.04
N THR A 358 23.65 -6.29 -6.63
CA THR A 358 23.51 -6.60 -8.04
C THR A 358 24.07 -5.47 -8.89
N TYR A 359 23.71 -4.22 -8.57
CA TYR A 359 24.28 -3.04 -9.21
C TYR A 359 25.82 -2.99 -9.10
N LYS A 360 26.39 -3.31 -7.94
CA LYS A 360 27.87 -3.35 -7.75
C LYS A 360 28.56 -4.48 -8.53
N LEU A 361 27.85 -5.56 -8.86
CA LEU A 361 28.40 -6.68 -9.63
C LEU A 361 28.27 -6.45 -11.14
N THR A 362 27.31 -5.62 -11.57
CA THR A 362 27.03 -5.32 -12.98
C THR A 362 27.62 -4.00 -13.46
N ALA A 363 27.94 -3.06 -12.56
CA ALA A 363 28.76 -1.87 -12.83
C ALA A 363 30.23 -2.23 -13.04
#